data_AF-A0A9P7CWD7-F1
#
_entry.id   AF-A0A9P7CWD7-F1
#
_cell.length_a   1.000
_cell.length_b   1.000
_cell.length_c   1.000
_cell.angle_alpha   90.00
_cell.angle_beta   90.00
_cell.angle_gamma   90.00
#
_symmetry.space_group_name_H-M   'P 1'
#
loop_
_entity.id
_entity.type
_entity.pdbx_description
1 polymer ?
#
loop_
_entity_poly.entity_id
_entity_poly.type
_entity_poly.pdbx_seq_one_letter_code
_entity_poly.pdbx_strand_id
1 'polypeptide(L)'
;SINQKVAKIYEQFCFDVIEKAPNRKSKQAGSYLSIPLHRRIDLARPELLMTPALPFQQAQYYRCSTEQWENHFNRIFPMPSSPEAAQNAAGQNFPNCTYYKRYMALAGTLQAPSLKKIRGALKVEFDKLAWVPYTCADRMWGTSAKHTKGWTVLPGDAKGGPMIAINPR
;
A
#
# COMPACT_ATOMS: atom_id res chain seq x y z
N SER A 1 -18.15 -9.39 13.90
CA SER A 1 -18.87 -8.17 13.45
C SER A 1 -18.21 -7.58 12.20
N ILE A 2 -18.85 -6.61 11.53
CA ILE A 2 -18.25 -5.85 10.42
C ILE A 2 -16.93 -5.18 10.85
N ASN A 3 -16.92 -4.53 12.01
CA ASN A 3 -15.74 -3.82 12.53
C ASN A 3 -14.52 -4.74 12.69
N GLN A 4 -14.72 -5.97 13.19
CA GLN A 4 -13.65 -6.95 13.31
C GLN A 4 -13.08 -7.38 11.95
N LYS A 5 -13.92 -7.49 10.90
CA LYS A 5 -13.44 -7.80 9.54
C LYS A 5 -12.64 -6.64 8.97
N VAL A 6 -13.10 -5.40 9.17
CA VAL A 6 -12.38 -4.19 8.76
C VAL A 6 -11.01 -4.10 9.44
N ALA A 7 -10.97 -4.25 10.76
CA ALA A 7 -9.73 -4.22 11.54
C ALA A 7 -8.72 -5.26 11.03
N LYS A 8 -9.15 -6.52 10.86
CA LYS A 8 -8.28 -7.60 10.35
C LYS A 8 -7.76 -7.36 8.93
N ILE A 9 -8.57 -6.77 8.05
CA ILE A 9 -8.14 -6.42 6.69
C ILE A 9 -7.13 -5.27 6.74
N TYR A 10 -7.40 -4.26 7.56
CA TYR A 10 -6.53 -3.09 7.70
C TYR A 10 -5.17 -3.43 8.32
N GLU A 11 -5.15 -4.19 9.43
CA GLU A 11 -3.90 -4.66 10.05
C GLU A 11 -3.08 -5.49 9.08
N GLN A 12 -3.73 -6.42 8.36
CA GLN A 12 -3.05 -7.23 7.35
C GLN A 12 -2.53 -6.39 6.18
N PHE A 13 -3.24 -5.32 5.81
CA PHE A 13 -2.77 -4.37 4.78
C PHE A 13 -1.46 -3.72 5.21
N CYS A 14 -1.41 -3.16 6.43
CA CYS A 14 -0.19 -2.54 6.96
C CYS A 14 0.97 -3.55 7.03
N PHE A 15 0.68 -4.79 7.43
CA PHE A 15 1.67 -5.86 7.42
C PHE A 15 2.19 -6.15 6.00
N ASP A 16 1.28 -6.37 5.04
CA ASP A 16 1.64 -6.71 3.67
C ASP A 16 2.39 -5.58 2.95
N VAL A 17 2.13 -4.31 3.29
CA VAL A 17 2.90 -3.17 2.75
C VAL A 17 4.40 -3.34 3.04
N ILE A 18 4.76 -3.72 4.26
CA ILE A 18 6.15 -3.94 4.66
C ILE A 18 6.67 -5.26 4.11
N GLU A 19 5.90 -6.35 4.24
CA GLU A 19 6.35 -7.68 3.83
C GLU A 19 6.56 -7.80 2.32
N LYS A 20 5.76 -7.08 1.53
CA LYS A 20 5.83 -7.06 0.06
C LYS A 20 6.62 -5.87 -0.49
N ALA A 21 7.34 -5.15 0.37
CA ALA A 21 8.24 -4.08 -0.08
C ALA A 21 9.28 -4.63 -1.08
N PRO A 22 9.63 -3.87 -2.14
CA PRO A 22 10.59 -4.32 -3.12
C PRO A 22 11.96 -4.64 -2.51
N ASN A 23 12.69 -5.55 -3.15
CA ASN A 23 14.11 -5.77 -2.88
C ASN A 23 14.97 -5.12 -3.97
N ARG A 24 16.26 -4.94 -3.68
CA ARG A 24 17.22 -4.47 -4.69
C ARG A 24 17.42 -5.55 -5.76
N LYS A 25 17.74 -5.14 -6.99
CA LYS A 25 17.83 -6.03 -8.16
C LYS A 25 18.87 -7.15 -8.02
N SER A 26 19.95 -6.90 -7.28
CA SER A 26 20.93 -7.95 -6.95
C SER A 26 20.47 -8.68 -5.69
N LYS A 27 20.43 -10.03 -5.75
CA LYS A 27 20.16 -10.89 -4.58
C LYS A 27 21.12 -10.60 -3.41
N GLN A 28 22.32 -10.10 -3.69
CA GLN A 28 23.34 -9.75 -2.70
C GLN A 28 23.12 -8.36 -2.09
N ALA A 29 22.36 -7.49 -2.75
CA ALA A 29 22.17 -6.10 -2.30
C ALA A 29 21.09 -5.96 -1.19
N GLY A 30 20.29 -7.00 -0.95
CA GLY A 30 19.32 -7.05 0.14
C GLY A 30 18.04 -6.25 -0.10
N SER A 31 17.31 -5.98 0.97
CA SER A 31 16.04 -5.25 0.96
C SER A 31 16.25 -3.73 0.91
N TYR A 32 15.28 -2.99 0.36
CA TYR A 32 15.27 -1.52 0.52
C TYR A 32 14.87 -1.10 1.93
N LEU A 33 14.21 -1.97 2.69
CA LEU A 33 13.80 -1.69 4.05
C LEU A 33 15.01 -1.57 4.98
N SER A 34 14.99 -0.58 5.86
CA SER A 34 15.93 -0.47 6.99
C SER A 34 15.59 -1.43 8.12
N ILE A 35 14.36 -1.98 8.13
CA ILE A 35 13.90 -2.95 9.14
C ILE A 35 14.45 -4.35 8.82
N PRO A 36 15.21 -4.97 9.76
CA PRO A 36 15.66 -6.36 9.63
C PRO A 36 14.50 -7.34 9.51
N LEU A 37 14.68 -8.41 8.72
CA LEU A 37 13.63 -9.40 8.44
C LEU A 37 12.94 -9.93 9.71
N HIS A 38 13.72 -10.31 10.72
CA HIS A 38 13.20 -10.87 11.97
C HIS A 38 12.35 -9.88 12.80
N ARG A 39 12.46 -8.56 12.55
CA ARG A 39 11.69 -7.52 13.26
C ARG A 39 10.42 -7.12 12.52
N ARG A 40 10.25 -7.53 11.26
CA ARG A 40 9.10 -7.11 10.44
C ARG A 40 7.78 -7.58 11.04
N ILE A 41 7.74 -8.78 11.62
CA ILE A 41 6.52 -9.31 12.24
C ILE A 41 6.00 -8.46 13.40
N ASP A 42 6.91 -7.81 14.12
CA ASP A 42 6.60 -6.95 15.26
C ASP A 42 6.31 -5.50 14.84
N LEU A 43 7.08 -4.99 13.85
CA LEU A 43 7.05 -3.58 13.47
C LEU A 43 6.09 -3.26 12.32
N ALA A 44 5.67 -4.24 11.52
CA ALA A 44 4.72 -4.03 10.42
C ALA A 44 3.29 -3.92 10.96
N ARG A 45 3.04 -2.82 11.67
CA ARG A 45 1.79 -2.42 12.30
C ARG A 45 1.34 -1.05 11.76
N PRO A 46 0.06 -0.67 11.94
CA PRO A 46 -0.44 0.61 11.45
C PRO A 46 0.39 1.82 11.90
N GLU A 47 0.89 1.79 13.14
CA GLU A 47 1.66 2.88 13.74
C GLU A 47 2.89 3.24 12.90
N LEU A 48 3.57 2.24 12.30
CA LEU A 48 4.74 2.49 11.45
C LEU A 48 4.38 3.36 10.23
N LEU A 49 3.23 3.13 9.62
CA LEU A 49 2.76 3.88 8.44
C LEU A 49 2.10 5.22 8.82
N MET A 50 1.70 5.40 10.09
CA MET A 50 1.18 6.67 10.61
C MET A 50 2.31 7.68 10.93
N THR A 51 3.56 7.22 11.06
CA THR A 51 4.70 8.12 11.21
C THR A 51 5.24 8.58 9.85
N PRO A 52 5.72 9.83 9.72
CA PRO A 52 6.35 10.31 8.49
C PRO A 52 7.74 9.68 8.25
N ALA A 53 8.30 8.98 9.24
CA ALA A 53 9.59 8.32 9.12
C ALA A 53 9.48 7.10 8.20
N LEU A 54 10.22 7.13 7.08
CA LEU A 54 10.19 6.07 6.08
C LEU A 54 11.16 4.95 6.49
N PRO A 55 10.72 3.69 6.62
CA PRO A 55 11.56 2.56 7.02
C PRO A 55 12.41 2.03 5.87
N PHE A 56 13.02 2.90 5.08
CA PHE A 56 13.77 2.56 3.88
C PHE A 56 15.17 3.17 3.91
N GLN A 57 16.17 2.37 3.54
CA GLN A 57 17.53 2.86 3.30
C GLN A 57 17.62 3.70 2.02
N GLN A 58 16.75 3.38 1.05
CA GLN A 58 16.68 4.05 -0.22
C GLN A 58 15.25 3.97 -0.75
N ALA A 59 14.67 5.12 -1.09
CA ALA A 59 13.31 5.25 -1.58
C ALA A 59 13.16 6.57 -2.33
N GLN A 60 12.00 6.79 -2.90
CA GLN A 60 11.64 8.04 -3.54
C GLN A 60 10.20 8.34 -3.18
N TYR A 61 9.92 9.58 -2.77
CA TYR A 61 8.60 9.95 -2.29
C TYR A 61 8.04 11.14 -3.05
N TYR A 62 6.71 11.19 -3.08
CA TYR A 62 5.94 12.26 -3.68
C TYR A 62 4.84 12.69 -2.70
N ARG A 63 4.73 13.99 -2.44
CA ARG A 63 3.61 14.53 -1.65
C ARG A 63 2.37 14.61 -2.52
N CYS A 64 1.39 13.75 -2.26
CA CYS A 64 0.18 13.64 -3.06
C CYS A 64 -0.70 14.87 -2.92
N SER A 65 -1.50 15.16 -3.94
CA SER A 65 -2.76 15.89 -3.79
C SER A 65 -3.82 14.99 -3.15
N THR A 66 -4.93 15.59 -2.67
CA THR A 66 -6.08 14.83 -2.15
C THR A 66 -6.62 13.83 -3.17
N GLU A 67 -6.68 14.21 -4.45
CA GLU A 67 -7.13 13.33 -5.53
C GLU A 67 -6.18 12.15 -5.75
N GLN A 68 -4.86 12.39 -5.73
CA GLN A 68 -3.88 11.31 -5.88
C GLN A 68 -3.94 10.34 -4.70
N TRP A 69 -4.12 10.86 -3.48
CA TRP A 69 -4.32 10.03 -2.29
C TRP A 69 -5.57 9.15 -2.39
N GLU A 70 -6.67 9.72 -2.86
CA GLU A 70 -7.91 8.99 -3.15
C GLU A 70 -7.70 7.90 -4.22
N ASN A 71 -6.92 8.21 -5.27
CA ASN A 71 -6.58 7.24 -6.30
C ASN A 71 -5.74 6.08 -5.76
N HIS A 72 -4.84 6.31 -4.79
CA HIS A 72 -4.12 5.23 -4.10
C HIS A 72 -5.08 4.38 -3.28
N PHE A 73 -5.99 4.99 -2.53
CA PHE A 73 -7.03 4.27 -1.79
C PHE A 73 -7.87 3.37 -2.71
N ASN A 74 -8.34 3.90 -3.83
CA ASN A 74 -9.17 3.18 -4.79
C ASN A 74 -8.46 2.01 -5.48
N ARG A 75 -7.12 2.05 -5.58
CA ARG A 75 -6.33 0.91 -6.07
C ARG A 75 -6.06 -0.13 -4.99
N ILE A 76 -5.77 0.30 -3.77
CA ILE A 76 -5.45 -0.59 -2.64
C ILE A 76 -6.70 -1.35 -2.20
N PHE A 77 -7.82 -0.66 -2.13
CA PHE A 77 -9.14 -1.21 -1.91
C PHE A 77 -9.95 -0.83 -3.15
N PRO A 78 -10.14 -1.71 -4.14
CA PRO A 78 -11.00 -1.44 -5.29
C PRO A 78 -12.48 -1.73 -5.01
N MET A 79 -13.39 -1.03 -5.68
CA MET A 79 -14.81 -1.36 -5.66
C MET A 79 -15.14 -2.10 -6.96
N PRO A 80 -15.05 -3.44 -6.98
CA PRO A 80 -15.32 -4.18 -8.20
C PRO A 80 -16.78 -3.98 -8.62
N SER A 81 -17.00 -3.81 -9.94
CA SER A 81 -18.32 -3.67 -10.53
C SER A 81 -19.13 -4.97 -10.50
N SER A 82 -18.45 -6.12 -10.41
CA SER A 82 -19.04 -7.44 -10.26
C SER A 82 -18.09 -8.39 -9.51
N PRO A 83 -18.58 -9.53 -8.97
CA PRO A 83 -17.72 -10.57 -8.40
C PRO A 83 -16.65 -11.09 -9.37
N GLU A 84 -16.94 -11.19 -10.67
CA GLU A 84 -15.99 -11.60 -11.71
C GLU A 84 -14.93 -10.52 -11.95
N ALA A 85 -15.34 -9.24 -11.95
CA ALA A 85 -14.40 -8.12 -11.97
C ALA A 85 -13.49 -8.14 -10.74
N ALA A 86 -13.97 -8.62 -9.59
CA ALA A 86 -13.16 -8.76 -8.38
C ALA A 86 -12.02 -9.77 -8.56
N GLN A 87 -12.22 -10.84 -9.33
CA GLN A 87 -11.19 -11.85 -9.62
C GLN A 87 -10.15 -11.34 -10.63
N ASN A 88 -10.58 -10.49 -11.58
CA ASN A 88 -9.74 -10.00 -12.68
C ASN A 88 -9.08 -8.63 -12.42
N ALA A 89 -9.48 -7.90 -11.38
CA ALA A 89 -9.01 -6.53 -11.11
C ALA A 89 -7.53 -6.42 -10.68
N ALA A 90 -6.82 -7.53 -10.51
CA ALA A 90 -5.57 -7.52 -9.77
C ALA A 90 -4.36 -7.31 -10.70
N GLY A 91 -3.73 -6.13 -10.59
CA GLY A 91 -2.40 -5.89 -11.13
C GLY A 91 -1.32 -6.74 -10.43
N GLN A 92 -0.15 -6.88 -11.04
CA GLN A 92 1.08 -7.43 -10.44
C GLN A 92 1.23 -7.07 -8.94
N ASN A 93 1.63 -8.06 -8.12
CA ASN A 93 1.88 -7.97 -6.68
C ASN A 93 0.65 -7.83 -5.75
N PHE A 94 -0.49 -7.28 -6.17
CA PHE A 94 -1.70 -7.27 -5.33
C PHE A 94 -2.21 -8.67 -4.99
N PRO A 95 -2.30 -9.63 -5.96
CA PRO A 95 -2.68 -11.02 -5.67
C PRO A 95 -1.78 -11.72 -4.65
N ASN A 96 -0.55 -11.24 -4.44
CA ASN A 96 0.37 -11.86 -3.49
C ASN A 96 0.17 -11.33 -2.07
N CYS A 97 -0.67 -10.32 -1.88
CA CYS A 97 -1.00 -9.73 -0.59
C CYS A 97 -2.20 -10.46 0.03
N THR A 98 -2.04 -10.90 1.28
CA THR A 98 -3.08 -11.58 2.07
C THR A 98 -4.28 -10.67 2.32
N TYR A 99 -4.05 -9.38 2.60
CA TYR A 99 -5.14 -8.42 2.82
C TYR A 99 -6.01 -8.30 1.57
N TYR A 100 -5.38 -8.27 0.39
CA TYR A 100 -6.07 -8.10 -0.88
C TYR A 100 -6.95 -9.31 -1.17
N LYS A 101 -6.42 -10.54 -1.02
CA LYS A 101 -7.22 -11.77 -1.15
C LYS A 101 -8.44 -11.76 -0.22
N ARG A 102 -8.25 -11.39 1.05
CA ARG A 102 -9.34 -11.32 2.04
C ARG A 102 -10.37 -10.25 1.69
N TYR A 103 -9.90 -9.08 1.28
CA TYR A 103 -10.75 -7.98 0.86
C TYR A 103 -11.57 -8.32 -0.38
N MET A 104 -10.94 -8.90 -1.42
CA MET A 104 -11.64 -9.29 -2.65
C MET A 104 -12.63 -10.43 -2.41
N ALA A 105 -12.28 -11.42 -1.58
CA ALA A 105 -13.23 -12.46 -1.17
C ALA A 105 -14.43 -11.87 -0.42
N LEU A 106 -14.21 -10.91 0.49
CA LEU A 106 -15.29 -10.20 1.14
C LEU A 106 -16.13 -9.40 0.14
N ALA A 107 -15.49 -8.65 -0.76
CA ALA A 107 -16.16 -7.83 -1.77
C ALA A 107 -17.04 -8.66 -2.72
N GLY A 108 -16.61 -9.88 -3.11
CA GLY A 108 -17.40 -10.79 -3.94
C GLY A 108 -18.65 -11.35 -3.26
N THR A 109 -18.74 -11.27 -1.93
CA THR A 109 -19.90 -11.77 -1.15
C THR A 109 -20.89 -10.69 -0.73
N LEU A 110 -20.52 -9.41 -0.87
CA LEU A 110 -21.32 -8.29 -0.38
C LEU A 110 -22.01 -7.57 -1.54
N GLN A 111 -23.25 -7.12 -1.28
CA GLN A 111 -23.91 -6.14 -2.15
C GLN A 111 -23.19 -4.78 -2.09
N ALA A 112 -23.29 -4.01 -3.17
CA ALA A 112 -22.60 -2.72 -3.31
C ALA A 112 -22.81 -1.74 -2.13
N PRO A 113 -24.01 -1.57 -1.53
CA PRO A 113 -24.18 -0.69 -0.37
C PRO A 113 -23.39 -1.13 0.86
N SER A 114 -23.32 -2.44 1.12
CA SER A 114 -22.57 -3.01 2.25
C SER A 114 -21.07 -2.87 2.02
N LEU A 115 -20.60 -3.12 0.79
CA LEU A 115 -19.19 -2.91 0.45
C LEU A 115 -18.81 -1.43 0.57
N LYS A 116 -19.69 -0.50 0.16
CA LYS A 116 -19.47 0.95 0.34
C LYS A 116 -19.27 1.33 1.82
N LYS A 117 -20.03 0.73 2.73
CA LYS A 117 -19.84 0.93 4.19
C LYS A 117 -18.48 0.41 4.67
N ILE A 118 -18.07 -0.78 4.24
CA ILE A 118 -16.76 -1.36 4.56
C ILE A 118 -15.63 -0.47 4.05
N ARG A 119 -15.72 -0.02 2.79
CA ARG A 119 -14.76 0.91 2.20
C ARG A 119 -14.70 2.22 2.95
N GLY A 120 -15.85 2.78 3.35
CA GLY A 120 -15.90 4.00 4.16
C GLY A 120 -15.14 3.84 5.47
N ALA A 121 -15.33 2.73 6.18
CA ALA A 121 -14.60 2.44 7.41
C ALA A 121 -13.09 2.26 7.16
N LEU A 122 -12.70 1.54 6.09
CA LEU A 122 -11.29 1.42 5.70
C LEU A 122 -10.68 2.77 5.32
N LYS A 123 -11.45 3.67 4.69
CA LYS A 123 -10.98 5.00 4.29
C LYS A 123 -10.64 5.87 5.49
N VAL A 124 -11.46 5.81 6.53
CA VAL A 124 -11.19 6.53 7.80
C VAL A 124 -9.85 6.10 8.38
N GLU A 125 -9.54 4.79 8.39
CA GLU A 125 -8.26 4.29 8.89
C GLU A 125 -7.08 4.56 7.94
N PHE A 126 -7.33 4.49 6.63
CA PHE A 126 -6.34 4.77 5.60
C PHE A 126 -5.88 6.22 5.62
N ASP A 127 -6.80 7.16 5.85
CA ASP A 127 -6.50 8.60 5.89
C ASP A 127 -5.69 9.04 7.12
N LYS A 128 -5.51 8.15 8.12
CA LYS A 128 -4.61 8.36 9.26
C LYS A 128 -3.15 8.05 8.93
N LEU A 129 -2.88 7.34 7.84
CA LEU A 129 -1.53 6.96 7.46
C LEU A 129 -0.77 8.18 6.91
N ALA A 130 0.48 8.36 7.32
CA ALA A 130 1.34 9.42 6.79
C ALA A 130 1.85 9.07 5.38
N TRP A 131 1.96 7.78 5.06
CA TRP A 131 2.43 7.33 3.76
C TRP A 131 1.92 5.93 3.40
N VAL A 132 1.92 5.63 2.11
CA VAL A 132 1.61 4.32 1.54
C VAL A 132 2.49 4.04 0.31
N PRO A 133 2.53 2.81 -0.21
CA PRO A 133 3.14 2.55 -1.52
C PRO A 133 2.52 3.44 -2.59
N TYR A 134 3.35 4.06 -3.42
CA TYR A 134 2.85 4.73 -4.62
C TYR A 134 2.42 3.66 -5.63
N THR A 135 1.13 3.36 -5.64
CA THR A 135 0.53 2.38 -6.54
C THR A 135 0.57 2.88 -7.99
N CYS A 136 0.91 2.00 -8.93
CA CYS A 136 0.68 2.23 -10.36
C CYS A 136 -0.57 1.45 -10.81
N ALA A 137 -0.95 1.59 -12.08
CA ALA A 137 -2.14 0.93 -12.62
C ALA A 137 -2.14 -0.59 -12.40
N ASP A 138 -0.97 -1.21 -12.49
CA ASP A 138 -0.79 -2.66 -12.43
C ASP A 138 -0.04 -3.13 -11.17
N ARG A 139 0.26 -2.28 -10.18
CA ARG A 139 1.08 -2.73 -9.03
C ARG A 139 0.93 -1.90 -7.78
N MET A 140 1.06 -2.55 -6.62
CA MET A 140 1.13 -1.89 -5.32
C MET A 140 2.38 -1.02 -5.20
N TRP A 141 3.54 -1.57 -5.54
CA TRP A 141 4.82 -0.90 -5.43
C TRP A 141 5.37 -0.48 -6.79
N GLY A 142 5.44 0.82 -7.02
CA GLY A 142 6.23 1.37 -8.10
C GLY A 142 7.72 1.43 -7.74
N THR A 143 8.60 1.19 -8.72
CA THR A 143 10.07 1.16 -8.51
C THR A 143 10.86 1.87 -9.60
N SER A 144 10.21 2.45 -10.60
CA SER A 144 10.89 3.16 -11.68
C SER A 144 11.46 4.48 -11.15
N ALA A 145 12.72 4.78 -11.48
CA ALA A 145 13.33 6.04 -11.08
C ALA A 145 12.52 7.23 -11.60
N LYS A 146 12.25 8.19 -10.72
CA LYS A 146 11.53 9.43 -11.07
C LYS A 146 12.47 10.62 -10.91
N HIS A 147 12.69 11.31 -12.03
CA HIS A 147 13.51 12.53 -12.10
C HIS A 147 12.66 13.78 -12.38
N THR A 148 11.33 13.65 -12.28
CA THR A 148 10.37 14.71 -12.58
C THR A 148 10.07 15.55 -11.34
N LYS A 149 9.67 16.81 -11.55
CA LYS A 149 9.28 17.76 -10.50
C LYS A 149 8.30 17.14 -9.48
N GLY A 150 8.56 17.35 -8.19
CA GLY A 150 7.72 16.89 -7.07
C GLY A 150 8.16 15.56 -6.44
N TRP A 151 9.08 14.82 -7.07
CA TRP A 151 9.70 13.66 -6.45
C TRP A 151 10.94 14.05 -5.66
N THR A 152 11.10 13.48 -4.47
CA THR A 152 12.34 13.52 -3.70
C THR A 152 12.93 12.12 -3.64
N VAL A 153 14.23 12.01 -3.88
CA VAL A 153 14.96 10.72 -3.86
C VAL A 153 15.80 10.65 -2.59
N LEU A 154 15.85 9.47 -1.97
CA LEU A 154 16.58 9.18 -0.75
C LEU A 154 17.50 7.97 -0.95
N PRO A 155 18.79 8.06 -0.59
CA PRO A 155 19.56 9.31 -0.48
C PRO A 155 19.61 10.03 -1.84
N GLY A 156 19.86 11.34 -1.88
CA GLY A 156 19.58 12.23 -3.03
C GLY A 156 20.10 11.79 -4.41
N ASP A 157 21.22 11.07 -4.47
CA ASP A 157 21.86 10.58 -5.70
C ASP A 157 21.46 9.15 -6.11
N ALA A 158 20.55 8.51 -5.36
CA ALA A 158 20.15 7.14 -5.61
C ALA A 158 19.46 6.96 -6.98
N LYS A 159 19.80 5.87 -7.68
CA LYS A 159 19.29 5.58 -9.04
C LYS A 159 17.86 5.02 -9.09
N GLY A 160 17.02 5.37 -8.11
CA GLY A 160 15.63 4.89 -7.96
C GLY A 160 15.40 4.07 -6.69
N GLY A 161 14.18 3.55 -6.50
CA GLY A 161 13.82 2.79 -5.31
C GLY A 161 12.30 2.64 -5.20
N PRO A 162 11.79 2.05 -4.11
CA PRO A 162 10.37 2.04 -3.83
C PRO A 162 9.80 3.45 -3.89
N MET A 163 8.73 3.61 -4.67
CA MET A 163 7.98 4.86 -4.75
C MET A 163 6.96 4.92 -3.62
N ILE A 164 6.93 6.06 -2.93
CA ILE A 164 6.11 6.28 -1.73
C ILE A 164 5.20 7.48 -1.97
N ALA A 165 3.92 7.30 -1.69
CA ALA A 165 2.92 8.35 -1.68
C ALA A 165 2.83 8.90 -0.26
N ILE A 166 3.07 10.20 -0.07
CA ILE A 166 2.91 10.89 1.21
C ILE A 166 1.52 11.52 1.25
N ASN A 167 0.83 11.33 2.38
CA ASN A 167 -0.49 11.90 2.62
C ASN A 167 -0.43 13.45 2.51
N PRO A 168 -1.37 14.10 1.80
CA PRO A 168 -1.43 15.56 1.72
C PRO A 168 -1.65 16.26 3.06
N ARG A 169 -2.33 15.60 4.01
CA ARG A 169 -2.82 16.17 5.27
C ARG A 169 -1.73 16.30 6.32
#